data_AF-A0A285HIH4-F1
#
_entry.id   AF-A0A285HIH4-F1
#
_cell.length_a   1.000
_cell.length_b   1.000
_cell.length_c   1.000
_cell.angle_alpha   90.00
_cell.angle_beta   90.00
_cell.angle_gamma   90.00
#
_symmetry.space_group_name_H-M   'P 1'
#
loop_
_entity.id
_entity.type
_entity.pdbx_description
1 polymer ?
#
loop_
_entity_poly.entity_id
_entity_poly.type
_entity_poly.pdbx_seq_one_letter_code
_entity_poly.pdbx_strand_id
1 'polypeptide(L)'
;MDSSQLPEPLRARMAEQASRSSLEKVRSLIRGHVADTDGIDEVRSQLRMTAAHTTTYLRQDLDAIDAVLTEPLPPNTLLYLVAGDGGWPLDDDPTDAGASAFLRELARMIREIIDEAERARH
;
A
#
# COMPACT_ATOMS: atom_id res chain seq x y z
N MET A 1 21.33 -1.36 1.76
CA MET A 1 21.62 -2.62 2.47
C MET A 1 22.07 -3.64 1.43
N ASP A 2 23.20 -4.33 1.66
CA ASP A 2 23.72 -5.32 0.72
C ASP A 2 22.90 -6.62 0.85
N SER A 3 22.05 -6.89 -0.13
CA SER A 3 21.15 -8.05 -0.13
C SER A 3 21.89 -9.39 -0.23
N SER A 4 23.19 -9.40 -0.55
CA SER A 4 23.98 -10.61 -0.80
C SER A 4 24.23 -11.46 0.45
N GLN A 5 24.03 -10.91 1.65
CA GLN A 5 24.22 -11.61 2.92
C GLN A 5 22.95 -12.31 3.46
N LEU A 6 21.80 -12.14 2.79
CA LEU A 6 20.55 -12.79 3.20
C LEU A 6 20.49 -14.26 2.72
N PRO A 7 19.83 -15.16 3.49
CA PRO A 7 19.53 -16.53 3.05
C PRO A 7 18.83 -16.54 1.68
N GLU A 8 19.16 -17.50 0.81
CA GLU A 8 18.56 -17.64 -0.53
C GLU A 8 17.03 -17.50 -0.58
N PRO A 9 16.23 -18.15 0.30
CA PRO A 9 14.78 -17.99 0.25
C PRO A 9 14.32 -16.56 0.57
N LEU A 10 15.05 -15.81 1.41
CA LEU A 10 14.76 -14.41 1.71
C LEU A 10 15.17 -13.49 0.57
N ARG A 11 16.33 -13.74 -0.06
CA ARG A 11 16.75 -13.00 -1.28
C ARG A 11 15.77 -13.21 -2.43
N ALA A 12 15.37 -14.45 -2.69
CA ALA A 12 14.43 -14.79 -3.76
C ALA A 12 13.08 -14.08 -3.54
N ARG A 13 12.57 -14.07 -2.30
CA ARG A 13 11.37 -13.32 -1.95
C ARG A 13 11.51 -11.81 -2.18
N MET A 14 12.64 -11.21 -1.78
CA MET A 14 12.86 -9.78 -2.01
C MET A 14 12.98 -9.45 -3.50
N ALA A 15 13.61 -10.31 -4.31
CA ALA A 15 13.73 -10.14 -5.76
C ALA A 15 12.38 -10.32 -6.47
N GLU A 16 11.59 -11.32 -6.09
CA GLU A 16 10.22 -11.53 -6.57
C GLU A 16 9.38 -10.28 -6.26
N GLN A 17 9.43 -9.80 -5.02
CA GLN A 17 8.72 -8.59 -4.59
C GLN A 17 9.20 -7.35 -5.34
N ALA A 18 10.50 -7.22 -5.64
CA ALA A 18 11.02 -6.13 -6.46
C ALA A 18 10.52 -6.20 -7.91
N SER A 19 10.35 -7.41 -8.47
CA SER A 19 9.91 -7.66 -9.85
C SER A 19 8.41 -7.48 -10.10
N ARG A 20 7.59 -7.42 -9.04
CA ARG A 20 6.14 -7.16 -9.16
C ARG A 20 5.88 -5.76 -9.69
N SER A 21 4.85 -5.64 -10.54
CA SER A 21 4.37 -4.35 -11.02
C SER A 21 3.88 -3.46 -9.86
N SER A 22 3.93 -2.14 -10.04
CA SER A 22 3.38 -1.17 -9.08
C SER A 22 1.93 -1.52 -8.74
N LEU A 23 1.13 -1.88 -9.76
CA LEU A 23 -0.27 -2.28 -9.60
C LEU A 23 -0.45 -3.53 -8.71
N GLU A 24 0.39 -4.56 -8.86
CA GLU A 24 0.31 -5.77 -8.02
C GLU A 24 0.72 -5.51 -6.57
N LYS A 25 1.67 -4.59 -6.34
CA LYS A 25 2.06 -4.16 -5.00
C LYS A 25 0.90 -3.43 -4.31
N VAL A 26 0.31 -2.44 -4.99
CA VAL A 26 -0.87 -1.74 -4.44
C VAL A 26 -2.05 -2.70 -4.25
N ARG A 27 -2.27 -3.66 -5.16
CA ARG A 27 -3.29 -4.71 -4.96
C ARG A 27 -3.05 -5.53 -3.71
N SER A 28 -1.79 -5.88 -3.44
CA SER A 28 -1.41 -6.63 -2.24
C SER A 28 -1.62 -5.81 -0.97
N LEU A 29 -1.25 -4.53 -0.98
CA LEU A 29 -1.53 -3.57 0.10
C LEU A 29 -3.03 -3.48 0.38
N ILE A 30 -3.83 -3.22 -0.65
CA ILE A 30 -5.29 -3.06 -0.54
C ILE A 30 -5.92 -4.34 0.05
N ARG A 31 -5.58 -5.51 -0.49
CA ARG A 31 -6.11 -6.77 0.03
C ARG A 31 -5.62 -7.12 1.43
N GLY A 32 -4.43 -6.66 1.82
CA GLY A 32 -3.83 -6.98 3.11
C GLY A 32 -4.23 -6.06 4.26
N HIS A 33 -4.65 -4.82 3.95
CA HIS A 33 -4.87 -3.79 4.96
C HIS A 33 -6.18 -3.02 4.82
N VAL A 34 -6.88 -3.11 3.69
CA VAL A 34 -8.14 -2.40 3.44
C VAL A 34 -9.30 -3.36 3.30
N ALA A 35 -9.10 -4.47 2.56
CA ALA A 35 -10.10 -5.52 2.46
C ALA A 35 -10.44 -6.08 3.85
N ASP A 36 -11.72 -6.43 4.02
CA ASP A 36 -12.29 -6.99 5.26
C ASP A 36 -12.18 -6.08 6.50
N THR A 37 -11.90 -4.78 6.33
CA THR A 37 -11.92 -3.82 7.44
C THR A 37 -13.29 -3.16 7.60
N ASP A 38 -13.67 -2.87 8.85
CA ASP A 38 -14.92 -2.19 9.19
C ASP A 38 -14.85 -0.67 8.98
N GLY A 39 -13.65 -0.13 8.72
CA GLY A 39 -13.47 1.28 8.44
C GLY A 39 -12.02 1.78 8.57
N ILE A 40 -11.86 3.09 8.36
CA ILE A 40 -10.54 3.71 8.17
C ILE A 40 -9.66 3.68 9.42
N ASP A 41 -10.29 3.67 10.60
CA ASP A 41 -9.58 3.56 11.88
C ASP A 41 -8.95 2.17 12.06
N GLU A 42 -9.60 1.13 11.56
CA GLU A 42 -9.04 -0.23 11.58
C GLU A 42 -7.85 -0.34 10.63
N VAL A 43 -7.97 0.19 9.40
CA VAL A 43 -6.86 0.31 8.45
C VAL A 43 -5.67 1.00 9.10
N ARG A 44 -5.90 2.15 9.76
CA ARG A 44 -4.87 2.92 10.47
C ARG A 44 -4.21 2.09 11.58
N SER A 45 -5.01 1.34 12.34
CA SER A 45 -4.52 0.48 13.43
C SER A 45 -3.61 -0.64 12.90
N GLN A 46 -4.03 -1.33 11.84
CA GLN A 46 -3.24 -2.41 11.23
C GLN A 46 -1.92 -1.88 10.64
N LEU A 47 -1.95 -0.74 9.95
CA LEU A 47 -0.74 -0.10 9.41
C LEU A 47 0.23 0.32 10.52
N ARG A 48 -0.29 0.84 11.65
CA ARG A 48 0.54 1.14 12.84
C ARG A 48 1.20 -0.09 13.42
N MET A 49 0.47 -1.21 13.52
CA MET A 49 1.05 -2.49 13.96
C MET A 49 2.18 -2.92 13.02
N THR A 50 1.99 -2.84 11.70
CA THR A 50 3.04 -3.12 10.72
C THR A 50 4.26 -2.22 10.95
N ALA A 51 4.05 -0.91 11.09
CA ALA A 51 5.12 0.08 11.30
C ALA A 51 5.90 -0.11 12.61
N ALA A 52 5.24 -0.60 13.66
CA ALA A 52 5.89 -0.93 14.94
C ALA A 52 6.96 -2.03 14.74
N HIS A 53 6.71 -2.99 13.84
CA HIS A 53 7.68 -4.01 13.49
C HIS A 53 8.69 -3.50 12.44
N THR A 54 8.22 -2.93 11.33
CA THR A 54 9.08 -2.45 10.24
C THR A 54 8.39 -1.39 9.39
N THR A 55 9.13 -0.33 9.04
CA THR A 55 8.67 0.71 8.11
C THR A 55 9.08 0.43 6.66
N THR A 56 9.94 -0.55 6.41
CA THR A 56 10.49 -0.83 5.08
C THR A 56 9.42 -1.21 4.06
N TYR A 57 8.47 -2.08 4.42
CA TYR A 57 7.41 -2.51 3.50
C TYR A 57 6.42 -1.38 3.22
N LEU A 58 6.06 -0.61 4.24
CA LEU A 58 5.19 0.56 4.08
C LEU A 58 5.78 1.62 3.14
N ARG A 59 7.11 1.78 3.12
CA ARG A 59 7.78 2.65 2.14
C ARG A 59 7.69 2.13 0.71
N GLN A 60 7.84 0.82 0.53
CA GLN A 60 7.68 0.20 -0.79
C GLN A 60 6.24 0.32 -1.30
N ASP A 61 5.27 0.23 -0.39
CA ASP A 61 3.85 0.43 -0.70
C ASP A 61 3.58 1.89 -1.10
N LEU A 62 4.20 2.87 -0.42
CA LEU A 62 4.12 4.28 -0.83
C LEU A 62 4.67 4.51 -2.24
N ASP A 63 5.87 4.00 -2.52
CA ASP A 63 6.49 4.13 -3.84
C ASP A 63 5.60 3.49 -4.92
N ALA A 64 4.97 2.36 -4.61
CA ALA A 64 4.04 1.69 -5.51
C ALA A 64 2.74 2.48 -5.73
N ILE A 65 2.18 3.11 -4.69
CA ILE A 65 1.02 4.00 -4.84
C ILE A 65 1.36 5.18 -5.73
N ASP A 66 2.49 5.86 -5.47
CA ASP A 66 2.91 7.03 -6.25
C ASP A 66 3.15 6.65 -7.73
N ALA A 67 3.70 5.46 -8.01
CA ALA A 67 3.85 4.93 -9.37
C ALA A 67 2.50 4.64 -10.04
N VAL A 68 1.60 3.90 -9.38
CA VAL A 68 0.25 3.59 -9.90
C VAL A 68 -0.55 4.86 -10.23
N LEU A 69 -0.40 5.92 -9.43
CA LEU A 69 -1.09 7.19 -9.63
C LEU A 69 -0.54 8.03 -10.80
N THR A 70 0.63 7.68 -11.34
CA THR A 70 1.28 8.40 -12.45
C THR A 70 1.36 7.58 -13.74
N GLU A 71 1.22 6.26 -13.65
CA GLU A 71 1.19 5.35 -14.78
C GLU A 71 -0.10 5.51 -15.63
N PRO A 72 0.00 5.45 -16.97
CA PRO A 72 -1.17 5.38 -17.83
C PRO A 72 -1.78 3.98 -17.73
N LEU A 73 -2.83 3.85 -16.94
CA LEU A 73 -3.55 2.58 -16.74
C LEU A 73 -4.78 2.48 -17.64
N PRO A 74 -5.24 1.26 -17.96
CA PRO A 74 -6.54 1.07 -18.59
C PRO A 74 -7.66 1.70 -17.76
N PRO A 75 -8.74 2.21 -18.39
CA PRO A 75 -9.87 2.76 -17.66
C PRO A 75 -10.47 1.78 -16.65
N ASN A 76 -10.94 2.31 -15.53
CA ASN A 76 -11.53 1.62 -14.38
C ASN A 76 -10.56 0.75 -13.57
N THR A 77 -9.26 0.78 -13.88
CA THR A 77 -8.28 -0.04 -13.16
C THR A 77 -8.20 0.32 -11.68
N LEU A 78 -8.21 1.61 -11.34
CA LEU A 78 -8.12 2.06 -9.96
C LEU A 78 -9.45 1.86 -9.23
N LEU A 79 -10.56 2.08 -9.92
CA LEU A 79 -11.89 1.75 -9.41
C LEU A 79 -11.97 0.28 -8.98
N TYR A 80 -11.58 -0.66 -9.86
CA TYR A 80 -11.59 -2.08 -9.51
C TYR A 80 -10.60 -2.43 -8.42
N LEU A 81 -9.47 -1.73 -8.35
CA LEU A 81 -8.48 -1.92 -7.30
C LEU A 81 -9.05 -1.57 -5.92
N VAL A 82 -9.70 -0.41 -5.80
CA VAL A 82 -10.17 0.09 -4.51
C VAL A 82 -11.53 -0.54 -4.12
N ALA A 83 -12.53 -0.43 -5.00
CA ALA A 83 -13.87 -0.91 -4.71
C ALA A 83 -14.04 -2.42 -4.92
N GLY A 84 -13.30 -3.00 -5.88
CA GLY A 84 -13.33 -4.44 -6.15
C GLY A 84 -12.43 -5.22 -5.22
N ASP A 85 -11.10 -5.03 -5.32
CA ASP A 85 -10.15 -5.78 -4.50
C ASP A 85 -10.15 -5.37 -3.02
N GLY A 86 -10.40 -4.10 -2.74
CA GLY A 86 -10.44 -3.57 -1.37
C GLY A 86 -11.81 -3.62 -0.72
N GLY A 87 -12.88 -3.86 -1.49
CA GLY A 87 -14.25 -3.77 -1.00
C GLY A 87 -14.63 -2.38 -0.49
N TRP A 88 -13.83 -1.34 -0.78
CA TRP A 88 -14.04 -0.02 -0.20
C TRP A 88 -15.10 0.76 -0.99
N PRO A 89 -16.19 1.20 -0.34
CA PRO A 89 -17.23 1.95 -1.03
C PRO A 89 -16.71 3.32 -1.45
N LEU A 90 -16.91 3.67 -2.73
CA LEU A 90 -16.60 4.97 -3.30
C LEU A 90 -17.90 5.72 -3.59
N ASP A 91 -18.76 5.84 -2.58
CA ASP A 91 -20.16 6.28 -2.72
C ASP A 91 -20.29 7.68 -3.37
N ASP A 92 -19.38 8.59 -3.05
CA ASP A 92 -19.38 9.96 -3.57
C ASP A 92 -18.82 10.07 -5.01
N ASP A 93 -17.88 9.18 -5.39
CA ASP A 93 -17.22 9.19 -6.69
C ASP A 93 -16.77 7.78 -7.12
N PRO A 94 -17.66 6.97 -7.73
CA PRO A 94 -17.37 5.61 -8.17
C PRO A 94 -16.60 5.58 -9.51
N THR A 95 -15.48 6.32 -9.59
CA THR A 95 -14.61 6.42 -10.77
C THR A 95 -13.14 6.21 -10.40
N ASP A 96 -12.26 6.10 -11.41
CA ASP A 96 -10.82 6.11 -11.18
C ASP A 96 -10.34 7.40 -10.48
N ALA A 97 -11.06 8.52 -10.60
CA ALA A 97 -10.72 9.76 -9.92
C ALA A 97 -10.96 9.64 -8.40
N GLY A 98 -12.11 9.10 -8.00
CA GLY A 98 -12.42 8.80 -6.60
C GLY A 98 -11.47 7.77 -6.01
N ALA A 99 -11.17 6.70 -6.76
CA ALA A 99 -10.17 5.71 -6.35
C ALA A 99 -8.77 6.32 -6.20
N SER A 100 -8.37 7.23 -7.10
CA SER A 100 -7.11 7.96 -6.99
C SER A 100 -7.08 8.86 -5.76
N ALA A 101 -8.20 9.50 -5.40
CA ALA A 101 -8.30 10.32 -4.20
C ALA A 101 -8.12 9.46 -2.94
N PHE A 102 -8.81 8.32 -2.86
CA PHE A 102 -8.64 7.35 -1.78
C PHE A 102 -7.18 6.89 -1.64
N LEU A 103 -6.52 6.49 -2.74
CA LEU A 103 -5.12 6.05 -2.71
C LEU A 103 -4.16 7.15 -2.24
N ARG A 104 -4.43 8.42 -2.58
CA ARG A 104 -3.64 9.57 -2.07
C ARG A 104 -3.84 9.78 -0.57
N GLU A 105 -5.05 9.59 -0.07
CA GLU A 105 -5.33 9.66 1.37
C GLU A 105 -4.68 8.52 2.14
N LEU A 106 -4.75 7.30 1.61
CA LEU A 106 -4.04 6.14 2.14
C LEU A 106 -2.53 6.38 2.17
N ALA A 107 -1.95 6.91 1.09
CA ALA A 107 -0.53 7.26 1.05
C ALA A 107 -0.17 8.35 2.09
N ARG A 108 -1.03 9.36 2.28
CA ARG A 108 -0.81 10.36 3.35
C ARG A 108 -0.79 9.70 4.73
N MET A 109 -1.75 8.82 5.00
CA MET A 109 -1.81 8.09 6.26
C MET A 109 -0.58 7.22 6.50
N ILE A 110 -0.12 6.47 5.49
CA ILE A 110 1.08 5.63 5.61
C ILE A 110 2.32 6.48 5.91
N ARG A 111 2.48 7.65 5.27
CA ARG A 111 3.57 8.60 5.56
C ARG A 111 3.54 9.06 7.02
N GLU A 112 2.38 9.48 7.52
CA GLU A 112 2.20 9.88 8.93
C GLU A 112 2.59 8.76 9.90
N ILE A 113 2.16 7.52 9.60
CA ILE A 113 2.45 6.35 10.45
C ILE A 113 3.94 6.02 10.47
N ILE A 114 4.62 6.12 9.33
CA ILE A 114 6.08 5.93 9.28
C ILE A 114 6.76 6.99 10.14
N ASP A 115 6.39 8.27 9.98
CA ASP A 115 6.97 9.37 10.76
C ASP A 115 6.70 9.23 12.27
N GLU A 116 5.51 8.75 12.67
CA GLU A 116 5.18 8.38 14.05
C GLU A 116 6.11 7.27 14.56
N ALA A 117 6.23 6.17 13.81
CA ALA A 117 7.01 5.00 14.22
C ALA A 117 8.51 5.27 14.31
N GLU A 118 9.06 6.13 13.45
CA GLU A 118 10.48 6.47 13.49
C GLU A 118 10.80 7.39 14.66
N ARG A 119 9.95 8.39 14.93
CA ARG A 119 10.09 9.23 16.13
C ARG A 119 10.03 8.43 17.43
N ALA A 120 9.22 7.37 17.49
CA ALA A 120 9.12 6.51 18.67
C ALA A 120 10.36 5.61 18.90
N ARG A 121 11.22 5.43 17.89
CA ARG A 121 12.45 4.62 17.98
C ARG A 121 13.69 5.45 18.36
N HIS A 122 13.59 6.77 18.34
CA HIS A 122 14.65 7.73 18.71
C HIS A 122 14.48 8.18 20.15
#